data_AF-A0A923XQT3-F1
#
_entry.id   AF-A0A923XQT3-F1
#
_cell.length_a   1.000
_cell.length_b   1.000
_cell.length_c   1.000
_cell.angle_alpha   90.00
_cell.angle_beta   90.00
_cell.angle_gamma   90.00
#
_symmetry.space_group_name_H-M   'P 1'
#
loop_
_entity.id
_entity.type
_entity.pdbx_description
1 polymer ?
#
loop_
_entity_poly.entity_id
_entity_poly.type
_entity_poly.pdbx_seq_one_letter_code
_entity_poly.pdbx_strand_id
1 'polypeptide(L)'
;MLSSLGHAGHVNDKSIFANIRQVIKPMSKVYIQIVGSEHPTPLLDPYIWKHIFPNTMIMSPGQVGKIIEYDRYFWLVSKDNIYYDYFLTLIAWYENFQSD
;
A
#
# COMPACT_ATOMS: atom_id res chain seq x y z
N MET A 1 -3.57 9.70 6.36
CA MET A 1 -3.25 8.31 5.99
C MET A 1 -3.02 8.32 4.48
N LEU A 2 -1.76 8.20 4.02
CA LEU A 2 -1.42 8.22 2.58
C LEU A 2 -1.30 6.77 2.09
N SER A 3 -2.23 6.31 1.25
CA SER A 3 -2.17 5.03 0.54
C SER A 3 -1.38 5.14 -0.76
N SER A 4 -0.21 5.81 -0.73
CA SER A 4 0.48 6.27 -1.95
C SER A 4 1.29 5.20 -2.68
N LEU A 5 1.69 4.10 -2.00
CA LEU A 5 2.49 3.06 -2.65
C LEU A 5 1.71 2.29 -3.72
N GLY A 6 0.39 2.12 -3.56
CA GLY A 6 -0.43 1.46 -4.59
C GLY A 6 -0.41 2.18 -5.94
N HIS A 7 -0.14 3.49 -5.95
CA HIS A 7 -0.13 4.31 -7.15
C HIS A 7 1.26 4.50 -7.79
N ALA A 8 2.33 4.05 -7.12
CA ALA A 8 3.71 4.31 -7.57
C ALA A 8 4.20 3.30 -8.61
N GLY A 9 3.59 2.11 -8.67
CA GLY A 9 4.04 1.01 -9.54
C GLY A 9 5.40 0.43 -9.12
N HIS A 10 5.66 -0.83 -9.48
CA HIS A 10 6.83 -1.59 -9.03
C HIS A 10 8.20 -0.91 -9.21
N VAL A 11 8.34 0.02 -10.17
CA VAL A 11 9.60 0.70 -10.48
C VAL A 11 9.91 1.83 -9.50
N ASN A 12 8.90 2.53 -8.98
CA ASN A 12 9.12 3.68 -8.09
C ASN A 12 9.12 3.31 -6.60
N ASP A 13 8.66 2.12 -6.23
CA ASP A 13 8.58 1.75 -4.81
C ASP A 13 9.97 1.70 -4.14
N LYS A 14 11.00 1.21 -4.84
CA LYS A 14 12.37 1.17 -4.29
C LYS A 14 12.93 2.57 -4.03
N SER A 15 12.66 3.53 -4.93
CA SER A 15 13.13 4.91 -4.75
C SER A 15 12.40 5.59 -3.59
N ILE A 16 11.15 5.22 -3.31
CA ILE A 16 10.40 5.77 -2.17
C ILE A 16 11.07 5.40 -0.84
N PHE A 17 11.48 4.15 -0.62
CA PHE A 17 12.16 3.77 0.62
C PHE A 17 13.53 4.47 0.77
N ALA A 18 14.28 4.61 -0.32
CA ALA A 18 15.53 5.38 -0.31
C ALA A 18 15.29 6.87 0.05
N ASN A 19 14.25 7.49 -0.51
CA ASN A 19 13.87 8.87 -0.24
C ASN A 19 13.44 9.05 1.22
N ILE A 20 12.60 8.14 1.75
CA ILE A 20 12.20 8.15 3.16
C ILE A 20 13.45 8.07 4.04
N ARG A 21 14.41 7.20 3.73
CA ARG A 21 15.63 7.06 4.52
C ARG A 21 16.46 8.35 4.59
N GLN A 22 16.47 9.16 3.53
CA GLN A 22 17.19 10.43 3.49
C GLN A 22 16.59 11.52 4.37
N VAL A 23 15.28 11.49 4.63
CA VAL A 23 14.56 12.56 5.34
C VAL A 23 14.20 12.23 6.79
N ILE A 24 14.26 10.95 7.19
CA ILE A 24 13.96 10.53 8.57
C ILE A 24 15.19 10.61 9.47
N LYS A 25 14.97 10.82 10.77
CA LYS A 25 16.03 10.81 11.77
C LYS A 25 16.63 9.40 11.95
N PRO A 26 17.91 9.28 12.37
CA PRO A 26 18.46 7.99 12.79
C PRO A 26 17.59 7.35 13.88
N MET A 27 17.43 6.02 13.82
CA MET A 27 16.66 5.21 14.79
C MET A 27 15.15 5.54 14.90
N SER A 28 14.58 6.32 13.98
CA SER A 28 13.13 6.54 13.94
C SER A 28 12.37 5.36 13.35
N LYS A 29 11.07 5.25 13.67
CA LYS A 29 10.14 4.29 13.07
C LYS A 29 9.35 4.96 11.95
N VAL A 30 9.08 4.19 10.89
CA VAL A 30 8.19 4.59 9.79
C VAL A 30 7.03 3.60 9.75
N TYR A 31 5.81 4.13 9.64
CA TYR A 31 4.63 3.32 9.40
C TYR A 31 4.17 3.51 7.96
N ILE A 32 3.95 2.41 7.26
CA ILE A 32 3.52 2.39 5.86
C ILE A 32 2.27 1.54 5.78
N GLN A 33 1.22 2.10 5.19
CA GLN A 33 -0.03 1.40 4.95
C GLN A 33 -0.32 1.34 3.46
N ILE A 34 -0.69 0.15 3.00
CA ILE A 34 -1.00 -0.11 1.60
C ILE A 34 -2.30 -0.89 1.49
N VAL A 35 -3.00 -0.71 0.37
CA VAL A 35 -3.98 -1.70 -0.10
C VAL A 35 -3.19 -2.78 -0.83
N GLY A 36 -3.34 -4.03 -0.39
CA GLY A 36 -2.57 -5.16 -0.89
C GLY A 36 -3.43 -6.35 -1.24
N SER A 37 -2.79 -7.38 -1.80
CA SER A 37 -3.38 -8.68 -2.08
C SER A 37 -2.79 -9.75 -1.16
N GLU A 38 -3.47 -10.88 -0.98
CA GLU A 38 -2.93 -12.00 -0.21
C GLU A 38 -1.72 -12.64 -0.91
N HIS A 39 -1.81 -12.77 -2.23
CA HIS A 39 -0.80 -13.35 -3.11
C HIS A 39 -0.44 -12.40 -4.25
N PRO A 40 0.76 -12.54 -4.88
CA PRO A 40 1.10 -11.76 -6.05
C PRO A 40 0.02 -11.92 -7.13
N THR A 41 -0.62 -10.82 -7.50
CA THR A 41 -1.58 -10.81 -8.62
C THR A 41 -1.00 -9.99 -9.76
N PRO A 42 -1.12 -10.45 -11.02
CA PRO A 42 -0.66 -9.69 -12.17
C PRO A 42 -1.52 -8.46 -12.45
N LEU A 43 -2.80 -8.44 -12.03
CA LEU A 43 -3.75 -7.37 -12.36
C LEU A 43 -4.70 -7.05 -11.20
N LEU A 44 -4.99 -5.75 -11.06
CA LEU A 44 -6.17 -5.25 -10.36
C LEU A 44 -7.42 -5.61 -11.17
N ASP A 45 -8.57 -5.65 -10.53
CA ASP A 45 -9.85 -5.78 -11.23
C ASP A 45 -9.92 -4.77 -12.42
N PRO A 46 -10.25 -5.22 -13.65
CA PRO A 46 -10.22 -4.36 -14.83
C PRO A 46 -11.14 -3.14 -14.75
N TYR A 47 -12.29 -3.27 -14.07
CA TYR A 47 -13.21 -2.16 -13.90
C TYR A 47 -12.63 -1.12 -12.94
N ILE A 48 -12.12 -1.57 -11.78
CA ILE A 48 -11.46 -0.70 -10.80
C ILE A 48 -10.26 0.00 -11.45
N TRP A 49 -9.40 -0.73 -12.17
CA TRP A 49 -8.24 -0.14 -12.84
C TRP A 49 -8.65 0.88 -13.90
N LYS A 50 -9.68 0.58 -14.71
CA LYS A 50 -10.08 1.47 -15.81
C LYS A 50 -10.84 2.71 -15.34
N HIS A 51 -11.65 2.60 -14.29
CA HIS A 51 -12.64 3.61 -13.95
C HIS A 51 -12.40 4.31 -12.60
N ILE A 52 -11.71 3.67 -11.65
CA ILE A 52 -11.56 4.19 -10.29
C ILE A 52 -10.10 4.58 -10.02
N PHE A 53 -9.16 3.66 -10.26
CA PHE A 53 -7.74 3.80 -9.92
C PHE A 53 -6.84 3.41 -11.09
N PRO A 54 -6.76 4.25 -12.14
CA PRO A 54 -5.86 4.01 -13.26
C PRO A 54 -4.39 3.99 -12.81
N ASN A 55 -3.61 3.11 -13.44
CA ASN A 55 -2.18 2.90 -13.15
C ASN A 55 -1.86 2.42 -11.73
N THR A 56 -2.87 1.96 -10.98
CA THR A 56 -2.68 1.39 -9.65
C THR A 56 -2.29 -0.07 -9.73
N MET A 57 -1.43 -0.47 -8.80
CA MET A 57 -0.97 -1.83 -8.60
C MET A 57 -1.11 -2.18 -7.12
N ILE A 58 -1.55 -3.40 -6.85
CA ILE A 58 -1.57 -3.94 -5.48
C ILE A 58 -0.44 -4.93 -5.31
N MET A 59 0.08 -5.00 -4.09
CA MET A 59 1.19 -5.86 -3.75
C MET A 59 0.82 -6.86 -2.68
N SER A 60 1.43 -8.04 -2.79
CA SER A 60 1.42 -9.03 -1.72
C SER A 60 2.43 -8.71 -0.62
N PRO A 61 2.25 -9.25 0.60
CA PRO A 61 3.24 -9.13 1.66
C PRO A 61 4.65 -9.58 1.26
N GLY A 62 4.76 -10.61 0.41
CA GLY A 62 6.05 -11.08 -0.10
C GLY A 62 6.73 -10.08 -1.03
N GLN A 63 5.97 -9.37 -1.87
CA GLN A 63 6.51 -8.29 -2.70
C GLN A 63 6.95 -7.10 -1.84
N VAL A 64 6.19 -6.74 -0.81
CA VAL A 64 6.56 -5.67 0.13
C VAL A 64 7.85 -6.03 0.88
N GLY A 65 7.96 -7.27 1.38
CA GLY A 65 9.15 -7.74 2.09
C GLY A 65 10.41 -7.60 1.25
N LYS A 66 10.37 -8.00 -0.02
CA LYS A 66 11.49 -7.84 -0.96
C LYS A 66 11.92 -6.37 -1.12
N ILE A 67 10.99 -5.43 -1.08
CA ILE A 67 11.30 -3.99 -1.21
C ILE A 67 11.94 -3.46 0.08
N ILE A 68 11.40 -3.85 1.24
CA ILE A 68 11.97 -3.49 2.55
C ILE A 68 13.42 -3.99 2.67
N GLU A 69 13.68 -5.20 2.19
CA GLU A 69 14.99 -5.86 2.30
C GLU A 69 16.03 -5.40 1.25
N TYR A 70 15.60 -4.86 0.10
CA TYR A 70 16.45 -4.63 -1.08
C TYR A 70 17.74 -3.86 -0.79
N ASP A 71 17.67 -2.79 0.01
CA ASP A 71 18.81 -1.93 0.38
C ASP A 71 19.15 -1.97 1.88
N ARG A 72 18.44 -2.80 2.66
CA ARG A 72 18.60 -2.91 4.12
C ARG A 72 18.48 -1.56 4.86
N TYR A 73 17.76 -0.59 4.29
CA TYR A 73 17.48 0.70 4.94
C TYR A 73 16.56 0.55 6.15
N PHE A 74 15.71 -0.48 6.15
CA PHE A 74 14.67 -0.70 7.14
C PHE A 74 14.61 -2.15 7.59
N TRP A 75 14.05 -2.34 8.77
CA TRP A 75 13.84 -3.62 9.43
C TRP A 75 12.34 -3.70 9.70
N LEU A 76 11.68 -4.78 9.30
CA LEU A 76 10.24 -4.94 9.55
C LEU A 76 10.03 -5.26 11.03
N VAL A 77 9.37 -4.34 11.76
CA VAL A 77 9.12 -4.50 13.20
C VAL A 77 7.78 -5.16 13.48
N SER A 78 6.74 -4.79 12.74
CA SER A 78 5.40 -5.36 12.85
C SER A 78 4.67 -5.28 11.52
N LYS A 79 3.64 -6.12 11.37
CA LYS A 79 2.73 -6.12 10.23
C LYS A 79 1.32 -6.37 10.76
N ASP A 80 0.42 -5.45 10.46
CA ASP A 80 -0.98 -5.53 10.85
C ASP A 80 -1.86 -5.63 9.61
N ASN A 81 -2.95 -6.39 9.69
CA ASN A 81 -3.96 -6.49 8.64
C ASN A 81 -5.30 -5.98 9.19
N ILE A 82 -5.81 -4.91 8.60
CA ILE A 82 -7.06 -4.24 9.02
C ILE A 82 -8.18 -4.43 7.98
N TYR A 83 -8.14 -5.55 7.23
CA TYR A 83 -9.12 -5.85 6.17
C TYR A 83 -10.58 -5.66 6.62
N TYR A 84 -10.92 -6.13 7.84
CA TYR A 84 -12.29 -6.03 8.33
C TYR A 84 -12.73 -4.58 8.57
N ASP A 85 -11.86 -3.76 9.16
CA ASP A 85 -12.14 -2.33 9.35
C ASP A 85 -12.25 -1.59 8.00
N TYR A 86 -11.45 -2.00 7.00
CA TYR A 86 -11.54 -1.47 5.65
C TYR A 86 -12.86 -1.84 4.97
N PHE A 87 -13.34 -3.07 5.16
CA PHE A 87 -14.66 -3.50 4.70
C PHE A 87 -15.79 -2.68 5.32
N LEU A 88 -15.76 -2.47 6.64
CA LEU A 88 -16.75 -1.62 7.33
C LEU A 88 -16.70 -0.17 6.84
N THR A 89 -15.50 0.34 6.54
CA THR A 89 -15.33 1.69 5.97
C THR A 89 -16.03 1.81 4.61
N LEU A 90 -15.88 0.81 3.74
CA LEU A 90 -16.53 0.81 2.42
C LEU A 90 -18.06 0.72 2.52
N ILE A 91 -18.60 -0.03 3.48
CA ILE A 91 -20.05 -0.05 3.74
C ILE A 91 -20.53 1.34 4.17
N ALA A 92 -19.87 1.95 5.15
CA ALA A 92 -20.26 3.27 5.62
C ALA A 92 -20.19 4.33 4.51
N TRP A 93 -19.18 4.25 3.63
CA TRP A 93 -19.10 5.13 2.45
C TRP A 93 -20.23 4.89 1.47
N TYR A 94 -20.61 3.64 1.23
CA TYR A 94 -21.72 3.31 0.36
C TYR A 94 -23.05 3.82 0.93
N GLU A 95 -23.31 3.60 2.22
CA GLU A 95 -24.52 4.09 2.90
C GLU A 95 -24.64 5.61 2.80
N ASN A 96 -23.54 6.33 3.08
CA ASN A 96 -23.51 7.79 2.94
C ASN A 96 -23.76 8.24 1.49
N PHE A 97 -23.23 7.53 0.51
CA PHE A 97 -23.45 7.84 -0.90
C PHE A 97 -24.90 7.57 -1.36
N GLN A 98 -25.61 6.64 -0.71
CA GLN A 98 -27.02 6.35 -1.01
C GLN A 98 -28.01 7.26 -0.24
N SER A 99 -27.56 7.93 0.83
CA SER A 99 -28.42 8.79 1.66
C SER A 99 -28.62 10.21 1.11
N ASP A 100 -27.88 10.57 0.05
CA ASP A 100 -28.07 11.77 -0.77
C ASP A 100 -28.99 11.50 -1.99
#